data_AF-A0A359KR05-F1
#
_entry.id   AF-A0A359KR05-F1
#
_cell.length_a   1.000
_cell.length_b   1.000
_cell.length_c   1.000
_cell.angle_alpha   90.00
_cell.angle_beta   90.00
_cell.angle_gamma   90.00
#
_symmetry.space_group_name_H-M   'P 1'
#
loop_
_entity.id
_entity.type
_entity.pdbx_description
1 polymer ?
#
loop_
_entity_poly.entity_id
_entity_poly.type
_entity_poly.pdbx_seq_one_letter_code
_entity_poly.pdbx_strand_id
1 'polypeptide(L)' 'MSYPGNVADFGRRIIDNVDRVIVGKRDVSELVLVALLCEGHVLLE' A
#
# COMPACT_ATOMS: atom_id res chain seq x y z
N MET A 1 18.74 -13.57 0.66
CA MET A 1 18.77 -13.38 2.13
C MET A 1 17.74 -12.30 2.45
N SER A 2 16.48 -12.66 2.68
CA SER A 2 15.42 -11.67 2.99
C SER A 2 15.55 -11.28 4.45
N TYR A 3 15.97 -10.04 4.71
CA TYR A 3 15.93 -9.45 6.05
C TYR A 3 14.48 -9.41 6.53
N PRO A 4 14.15 -9.94 7.73
CA PRO A 4 12.80 -9.79 8.26
C PRO A 4 12.52 -8.31 8.49
N GLY A 5 11.55 -7.76 7.75
CA GLY A 5 11.00 -6.42 8.01
C GLY A 5 11.58 -5.28 7.16
N ASN A 6 11.80 -5.47 5.86
CA ASN A 6 12.02 -4.31 4.99
C ASN A 6 10.70 -3.57 4.72
N VAL A 7 10.79 -2.31 4.28
CA VAL A 7 9.62 -1.44 4.02
C VAL A 7 8.68 -2.03 2.97
N ALA A 8 9.20 -2.75 1.97
CA ALA A 8 8.39 -3.37 0.94
C ALA A 8 7.52 -4.52 1.50
N ASP A 9 8.08 -5.34 2.39
CA ASP A 9 7.33 -6.42 3.06
C ASP A 9 6.23 -5.83 3.95
N PHE A 10 6.52 -4.73 4.66
CA PHE A 10 5.52 -4.02 5.46
C PHE A 10 4.41 -3.43 4.58
N GLY A 11 4.78 -2.78 3.48
CA GLY A 11 3.81 -2.23 2.53
C GLY A 11 2.90 -3.31 1.94
N ARG A 12 3.45 -4.47 1.56
CA ARG A 12 2.66 -5.59 1.04
C ARG A 12 1.64 -6.10 2.07
N ARG A 13 2.03 -6.20 3.35
CA ARG A 13 1.10 -6.57 4.43
C ARG A 13 -0.05 -5.57 4.62
N ILE A 14 0.20 -4.27 4.42
CA ILE A 14 -0.85 -3.25 4.46
C ILE A 14 -1.81 -3.43 3.29
N ILE A 15 -1.29 -3.53 2.06
CA ILE A 15 -2.10 -3.72 0.84
C ILE A 15 -2.97 -4.98 0.96
N ASP A 16 -2.38 -6.09 1.38
CA ASP A 16 -3.09 -7.37 1.50
C ASP A 16 -4.20 -7.32 2.57
N ASN A 17 -4.08 -6.45 3.58
CA ASN A 17 -5.16 -6.20 4.55
C ASN A 17 -6.27 -5.34 3.94
N VAL A 18 -5.95 -4.33 3.13
CA VAL A 18 -6.92 -3.48 2.44
C VAL A 18 -7.71 -4.28 1.40
N ASP A 19 -7.05 -5.17 0.65
CA ASP A 19 -7.70 -6.01 -0.37
C ASP A 19 -8.77 -6.96 0.20
N ARG A 20 -8.76 -7.22 1.52
CA ARG A 20 -9.82 -8.00 2.19
C ARG A 20 -11.15 -7.26 2.29
N VAL A 21 -11.13 -5.93 2.19
CA VAL A 21 -12.30 -5.06 2.33
C VAL A 21 -12.60 -4.25 1.08
N ILE A 22 -11.59 -3.80 0.34
CA ILE A 22 -11.73 -3.09 -0.92
C ILE A 22 -11.30 -4.01 -2.07
N VAL A 23 -12.27 -4.60 -2.76
CA VAL A 23 -11.99 -5.57 -3.83
C VAL A 23 -11.78 -4.87 -5.18
N GLY A 24 -10.76 -5.30 -5.93
CA GLY A 24 -10.52 -4.85 -7.31
C GLY A 24 -9.93 -3.44 -7.42
N LYS A 25 -9.37 -2.89 -6.34
CA LYS A 25 -8.75 -1.56 -6.29
C LYS A 25 -7.30 -1.60 -5.79
N ARG A 26 -6.57 -2.66 -6.14
CA ARG A 26 -5.19 -2.86 -5.68
C ARG A 26 -4.28 -1.70 -6.12
N ASP A 27 -4.37 -1.28 -7.37
CA ASP A 27 -3.58 -0.16 -7.92
C ASP A 27 -3.80 1.15 -7.16
N VAL A 28 -5.05 1.43 -6.76
CA VAL A 28 -5.40 2.62 -5.96
C VAL A 28 -4.80 2.52 -4.56
N SER A 29 -4.87 1.34 -3.94
CA SER A 29 -4.31 1.12 -2.61
C SER A 29 -2.79 1.25 -2.59
N GLU A 30 -2.12 0.79 -3.65
CA GLU A 30 -0.67 0.97 -3.85
C GLU A 30 -0.30 2.45 -4.01
N LEU A 31 -1.04 3.19 -4.83
CA LEU A 31 -0.84 4.63 -5.02
C LEU A 31 -1.01 5.42 -3.71
N VAL A 32 -2.07 5.14 -2.95
CA VAL A 32 -2.34 5.79 -1.67
C VAL A 32 -1.24 5.48 -0.65
N LEU A 33 -0.76 4.24 -0.61
CA LEU A 33 0.34 3.87 0.29
C LEU A 33 1.64 4.58 -0.07
N VAL A 34 1.98 4.69 -1.37
CA VAL A 34 3.15 5.45 -1.82
C VAL A 34 3.01 6.93 -1.47
N ALA A 35 1.85 7.53 -1.72
CA ALA A 35 1.60 8.92 -1.36
C ALA A 35 1.75 9.16 0.14
N LEU A 36 1.22 8.27 0.99
CA LEU A 36 1.37 8.36 2.44
C LEU A 36 2.85 8.29 2.90
N LEU A 37 3.63 7.39 2.31
CA LEU A 37 5.06 7.22 2.65
C LEU A 37 5.94 8.37 2.13
N CYS A 38 5.54 9.00 1.03
CA CYS A 38 6.28 10.10 0.40
C CYS A 38 5.74 11.49 0.79
N GLU A 39 4.81 11.58 1.74
CA GLU A 39 4.11 12.82 2.10
C GLU A 39 3.46 13.52 0.88
N GLY A 40 3.04 12.71 -0.10
CA GLY A 40 2.30 13.13 -1.28
C GLY A 40 0.80 13.24 -1.02
N HIS A 41 0.07 13.73 -2.03
CA HIS A 41 -1.38 13.90 -1.98
C HIS A 41 -2.02 13.05 -3.08
N VAL A 42 -3.15 12.41 -2.76
CA VAL A 42 -4.00 11.71 -3.73
C VAL A 42 -5.32 12.45 -3.83
N LEU A 43 -5.70 12.84 -5.04
CA LEU A 43 -7.05 13.31 -5.35
C LEU A 43 -7.92 12.08 -5.61
N LEU A 44 -9.09 12.01 -4.97
CA LEU A 44 -10.08 10.95 -5.20
C LEU A 44 -11.19 11.51 -6.10
N GLU A 45 -11.67 10.69 -7.04
CA GLU A 45 -12.78 10.98 -7.96
C GLU A 45 -13.98 10.04 -7.71
#